data_AF-A0A961I7U1-F1
#
_entry.id   AF-A0A961I7U1-F1
#
_cell.length_a   1.000
_cell.length_b   1.000
_cell.length_c   1.000
_cell.angle_alpha   90.00
_cell.angle_beta   90.00
_cell.angle_gamma   90.00
#
_symmetry.space_group_name_H-M   'P 1'
#
loop_
_entity.id
_entity.type
_entity.pdbx_description
1 polymer ?
#
loop_
_entity_poly.entity_id
_entity_poly.type
_entity_poly.pdbx_seq_one_letter_code
_entity_poly.pdbx_strand_id
1 'polypeptide(L)'
;MNVEFGKISLNAEQSALLLKMNRVLPDLFAGLPTTLSASAALFVQSHYANNSIPRLLNFFDRYYSPAWTVLYWLYKLNANMHASVLNSAVQAQALAMFLHMYDDHLSDGDIPIDHLHLQLRTHAWQSFMNLTALAGHDIPDFQYTQNALINDYFAGVHYRSPVEDLATYEQRFRLQTATWIVMPATLAIPLGGDFVADVRHAYES
;
A
#
# COMPACT_ATOMS: atom_id res chain seq x y z
N MET A 1 18.92 -12.70 -5.49
CA MET A 1 19.49 -11.84 -6.55
C MET A 1 18.95 -10.43 -6.29
N ASN A 2 19.74 -9.50 -5.77
CA ASN A 2 19.29 -8.12 -5.56
C ASN A 2 19.43 -7.38 -6.89
N VAL A 3 18.31 -7.20 -7.60
CA VAL A 3 18.27 -6.27 -8.73
C VAL A 3 18.17 -4.88 -8.13
N GLU A 4 19.29 -4.16 -8.04
CA GLU A 4 19.27 -2.73 -7.72
C GLU A 4 18.83 -1.97 -8.97
N PHE A 5 17.52 -1.76 -9.11
CA PHE A 5 17.01 -0.72 -10.00
C PHE A 5 17.62 0.60 -9.52
N GLY A 6 18.57 1.16 -10.27
CA GLY A 6 19.49 2.21 -9.81
C GLY A 6 18.83 3.32 -9.01
N LYS A 7 19.59 3.94 -8.09
CA LYS A 7 19.09 5.00 -7.20
C LYS A 7 18.39 6.11 -8.00
N ILE A 8 17.08 6.22 -7.80
CA ILE A 8 16.28 7.30 -8.36
C ILE A 8 16.56 8.56 -7.53
N SER A 9 17.03 9.62 -8.19
CA SER A 9 17.24 10.92 -7.56
C SER A 9 15.88 11.56 -7.25
N LEU A 10 15.43 11.43 -6.02
CA LEU A 10 14.22 12.09 -5.53
C LEU A 10 14.47 13.57 -5.31
N ASN A 11 13.50 14.42 -5.65
CA ASN A 11 13.52 15.81 -5.23
C ASN A 11 13.15 15.94 -3.74
N ALA A 12 13.25 17.16 -3.17
CA ALA A 12 12.98 17.40 -1.76
C ALA A 12 11.53 17.06 -1.36
N GLU A 13 10.56 17.33 -2.23
CA GLU A 13 9.15 17.05 -1.96
C GLU A 13 8.86 15.54 -1.97
N GLN A 14 9.41 14.81 -2.96
CA GLN A 14 9.29 13.35 -3.06
C GLN A 14 10.00 12.65 -1.89
N SER A 15 11.16 13.14 -1.47
CA SER A 15 11.86 12.63 -0.28
C SER A 15 11.03 12.83 0.99
N ALA A 16 10.35 13.98 1.11
CA ALA A 16 9.44 14.24 2.23
C ALA A 16 8.22 13.31 2.23
N LEU A 17 7.73 12.89 1.05
CA LEU A 17 6.66 11.89 0.95
C LEU A 17 7.14 10.50 1.38
N LEU A 18 8.31 10.07 0.91
CA LEU A 18 8.90 8.79 1.31
C LEU A 18 9.13 8.72 2.83
N LEU A 19 9.62 9.81 3.43
CA LEU A 19 9.74 9.92 4.89
C LEU A 19 8.39 9.76 5.61
N LYS A 20 7.28 10.26 5.05
CA LYS A 20 5.95 10.06 5.62
C LYS A 20 5.51 8.60 5.51
N MET A 21 5.76 7.95 4.38
CA MET A 21 5.48 6.51 4.22
C MET A 21 6.25 5.70 5.25
N ASN A 22 7.54 5.98 5.42
CA ASN A 22 8.41 5.27 6.36
C ASN A 22 8.02 5.43 7.84
N ARG A 23 7.23 6.45 8.20
CA ARG A 23 6.68 6.60 9.57
C ARG A 23 5.46 5.71 9.83
N VAL A 24 4.79 5.23 8.79
CA VAL A 24 3.55 4.45 8.91
C VAL A 24 3.74 3.17 9.72
N LEU A 25 4.84 2.44 9.54
CA LEU A 25 5.07 1.21 10.30
C LEU A 25 5.34 1.47 11.78
N PRO A 26 6.24 2.38 12.18
CA PRO A 26 6.35 2.81 13.57
C PRO A 26 5.02 3.23 14.19
N ASP A 27 4.23 4.04 13.49
CA ASP A 27 2.92 4.51 13.98
C ASP A 27 1.91 3.35 14.12
N LEU A 28 1.91 2.42 13.16
CA LEU A 28 1.11 1.20 13.20
C LEU A 28 1.47 0.33 14.41
N PHE A 29 2.75 0.16 14.71
CA PHE A 29 3.17 -0.63 15.88
C PHE A 29 2.81 0.08 17.19
N ALA A 30 2.95 1.41 17.24
CA ALA A 30 2.58 2.20 18.40
C ALA A 30 1.07 2.18 18.69
N GLY A 31 0.23 1.97 17.66
CA GLY A 31 -1.23 1.85 17.78
C GLY A 31 -1.72 0.48 18.29
N LEU A 32 -0.85 -0.53 18.37
CA LEU A 32 -1.20 -1.84 18.93
C LEU A 32 -1.24 -1.83 20.46
N PRO A 33 -1.93 -2.81 21.09
CA PRO A 33 -1.80 -3.04 22.53
C PRO A 33 -0.34 -3.12 22.96
N THR A 34 0.00 -2.55 24.13
CA THR A 34 1.39 -2.45 24.62
C THR A 34 2.13 -3.78 24.63
N THR A 35 1.42 -4.88 24.90
CA THR A 35 1.96 -6.25 24.90
C THR A 35 2.34 -6.77 23.51
N LEU A 36 1.75 -6.22 22.45
CA LEU A 36 1.96 -6.64 21.05
C LEU A 36 2.84 -5.67 20.27
N SER A 37 2.91 -4.40 20.67
CA SER A 37 3.66 -3.35 19.96
C SER A 37 5.13 -3.70 19.71
N ALA A 38 5.86 -4.06 20.76
CA ALA A 38 7.27 -4.43 20.65
C ALA A 38 7.47 -5.73 19.84
N SER A 39 6.58 -6.72 20.03
CA SER A 39 6.63 -7.98 19.29
C SER A 39 6.37 -7.79 17.80
N ALA A 40 5.44 -6.90 17.42
CA ALA A 40 5.18 -6.56 16.03
C ALA A 40 6.40 -5.90 15.38
N ALA A 41 7.02 -4.93 16.06
CA ALA A 41 8.22 -4.27 15.56
C ALA A 41 9.39 -5.26 15.38
N LEU A 42 9.64 -6.13 16.36
CA LEU A 42 10.69 -7.17 16.29
C LEU A 42 10.40 -8.19 15.19
N PHE A 43 9.14 -8.60 15.03
CA PHE A 43 8.74 -9.49 13.95
C PHE A 43 9.03 -8.85 12.60
N VAL A 44 8.54 -7.63 12.34
CA VAL A 44 8.75 -6.96 11.05
C VAL A 44 10.23 -6.70 10.80
N GLN A 45 10.99 -6.34 11.84
CA GLN A 45 12.43 -6.15 11.75
C GLN A 45 13.15 -7.43 11.31
N SER A 46 12.81 -8.56 11.94
CA SER A 46 13.47 -9.84 11.68
C SER A 46 13.07 -10.45 10.33
N HIS A 47 11.78 -10.42 10.01
CA HIS A 47 11.23 -11.06 8.82
C HIS A 47 11.39 -10.22 7.55
N TYR A 48 11.28 -8.88 7.64
CA TYR A 48 11.27 -8.00 6.47
C TYR A 48 12.42 -6.99 6.39
N ALA A 49 13.17 -6.80 7.47
CA ALA A 49 14.24 -5.81 7.53
C ALA A 49 15.63 -6.44 7.75
N ASN A 50 15.77 -7.77 7.67
CA ASN A 50 17.02 -8.49 7.91
C ASN A 50 17.67 -8.09 9.25
N ASN A 51 16.86 -7.98 10.31
CA ASN A 51 17.28 -7.52 11.64
C ASN A 51 17.88 -6.09 11.68
N SER A 52 17.73 -5.28 10.63
CA SER A 52 18.31 -3.94 10.54
C SER A 52 17.30 -2.85 10.91
N ILE A 53 17.58 -2.10 11.99
CA ILE A 53 16.77 -0.93 12.37
C ILE A 53 16.73 0.12 11.24
N PRO A 54 17.85 0.50 10.59
CA PRO A 54 17.78 1.41 9.45
C PRO A 54 16.87 0.91 8.32
N ARG A 55 16.84 -0.41 8.05
CA ARG A 55 15.93 -0.96 7.02
C ARG A 55 14.47 -0.96 7.45
N LEU A 56 14.20 -1.13 8.75
CA LEU A 56 12.84 -1.01 9.28
C LEU A 56 12.34 0.44 9.18
N LEU A 57 13.19 1.41 9.52
CA LEU A 57 12.86 2.83 9.45
C LEU A 57 12.83 3.37 8.03
N ASN A 58 13.42 2.67 7.06
CA ASN A 58 13.39 3.00 5.64
C ASN A 58 12.74 1.87 4.82
N PHE A 59 11.67 1.30 5.38
CA PHE A 59 11.04 0.09 4.85
C PHE A 59 10.58 0.24 3.40
N PHE A 60 10.05 1.41 3.03
CA PHE A 60 9.47 1.63 1.71
C PHE A 60 10.48 2.01 0.63
N ASP A 61 11.74 2.27 0.99
CA ASP A 61 12.83 2.61 0.05
C ASP A 61 13.13 1.47 -0.95
N ARG A 62 12.72 0.24 -0.61
CA ARG A 62 12.93 -0.95 -1.44
C ARG A 62 11.91 -1.13 -2.56
N TYR A 63 10.79 -0.38 -2.53
CA TYR A 63 9.78 -0.48 -3.55
C TYR A 63 10.11 0.46 -4.71
N TYR A 64 9.78 0.02 -5.92
CA TYR A 64 9.99 0.80 -7.13
C TYR A 64 9.25 2.14 -7.04
N SER A 65 9.95 3.27 -7.28
CA SER A 65 9.41 4.58 -6.91
C SER A 65 8.06 4.93 -7.56
N PRO A 66 7.77 4.58 -8.83
CA PRO A 66 6.46 4.82 -9.44
C PRO A 66 5.27 4.23 -8.66
N ALA A 67 5.48 3.18 -7.86
CA ALA A 67 4.43 2.58 -7.02
C ALA A 67 3.87 3.54 -5.95
N TRP A 68 4.56 4.66 -5.68
CA TRP A 68 4.10 5.66 -4.72
C TRP A 68 4.28 7.11 -5.21
N THR A 69 5.24 7.41 -6.11
CA THR A 69 5.41 8.76 -6.66
C THR A 69 4.27 9.17 -7.57
N VAL A 70 3.45 8.25 -8.08
CA VAL A 70 2.24 8.61 -8.84
C VAL A 70 1.30 9.53 -8.04
N LEU A 71 1.22 9.34 -6.72
CA LEU A 71 0.36 10.15 -5.85
C LEU A 71 0.81 11.61 -5.83
N TYR A 72 2.12 11.84 -5.85
CA TYR A 72 2.70 13.16 -5.95
C TYR A 72 2.29 13.85 -7.26
N TRP A 73 2.36 13.13 -8.38
CA TRP A 73 2.03 13.69 -9.68
C TRP A 73 0.52 13.96 -9.81
N LEU A 74 -0.33 13.04 -9.37
CA LEU A 74 -1.78 13.24 -9.35
C LEU A 74 -2.17 14.45 -8.48
N TYR A 75 -1.52 14.61 -7.32
CA TYR A 75 -1.70 15.81 -6.49
C TYR A 75 -1.25 17.09 -7.22
N LYS A 76 -0.09 17.09 -7.88
CA LYS A 76 0.40 18.28 -8.61
C LYS A 76 -0.48 18.66 -9.79
N LEU A 77 -1.15 17.69 -10.42
CA LEU A 77 -2.12 17.93 -11.49
C LEU A 77 -3.44 18.52 -10.96
N ASN A 78 -3.76 18.31 -9.68
CA ASN A 78 -4.95 18.86 -9.04
C ASN A 78 -4.61 20.07 -8.14
N ALA A 79 -4.62 21.27 -8.72
CA ALA A 79 -4.28 22.51 -8.02
C ALA A 79 -5.20 22.83 -6.81
N ASN A 80 -6.40 22.25 -6.74
CA ASN A 80 -7.36 22.50 -5.68
C ASN A 80 -7.30 21.46 -4.54
N MET A 81 -6.48 20.42 -4.68
CA MET A 81 -6.40 19.36 -3.68
C MET A 81 -5.65 19.86 -2.43
N HIS A 82 -6.27 19.69 -1.26
CA HIS A 82 -5.64 20.07 0.00
C HIS A 82 -4.49 19.10 0.36
N ALA A 83 -3.41 19.62 0.94
CA ALA A 83 -2.23 18.81 1.29
C ALA A 83 -2.53 17.66 2.28
N SER A 84 -3.58 17.77 3.10
CA SER A 84 -4.01 16.68 3.99
C SER A 84 -4.52 15.46 3.24
N VAL A 85 -5.10 15.64 2.04
CA VAL A 85 -5.55 14.54 1.18
C VAL A 85 -4.33 13.74 0.73
N LEU A 86 -3.30 14.41 0.21
CA LEU A 86 -2.04 13.76 -0.16
C LEU A 86 -1.39 13.06 1.04
N ASN A 87 -1.39 13.69 2.22
CA ASN A 87 -0.82 13.07 3.42
C ASN A 87 -1.55 11.77 3.81
N SER A 88 -2.87 11.75 3.71
CA SER A 88 -3.68 10.56 4.02
C SER A 88 -3.49 9.49 2.95
N ALA A 89 -3.46 9.89 1.68
CA ALA A 89 -3.26 8.99 0.55
C ALA A 89 -1.90 8.30 0.58
N VAL A 90 -0.83 9.03 0.92
CA VAL A 90 0.53 8.49 1.01
C VAL A 90 0.65 7.48 2.16
N GLN A 91 0.01 7.74 3.30
CA GLN A 91 -0.02 6.80 4.41
C GLN A 91 -0.85 5.56 4.09
N ALA A 92 -2.02 5.74 3.45
CA ALA A 92 -2.84 4.63 2.97
C ALA A 92 -2.09 3.76 1.95
N GLN A 93 -1.33 4.37 1.04
CA GLN A 93 -0.51 3.64 0.06
C GLN A 93 0.57 2.78 0.74
N ALA A 94 1.24 3.33 1.73
CA ALA A 94 2.22 2.58 2.52
C ALA A 94 1.57 1.37 3.22
N LEU A 95 0.37 1.53 3.78
CA LEU A 95 -0.38 0.41 4.35
C LEU A 95 -0.83 -0.61 3.31
N ALA A 96 -1.27 -0.18 2.11
CA ALA A 96 -1.60 -1.10 1.03
C ALA A 96 -0.40 -1.96 0.61
N MET A 97 0.77 -1.35 0.49
CA MET A 97 2.02 -2.04 0.17
C MET A 97 2.46 -3.00 1.26
N PHE A 98 2.30 -2.61 2.52
CA PHE A 98 2.55 -3.49 3.67
C PHE A 98 1.56 -4.66 3.70
N LEU A 99 0.26 -4.38 3.57
CA LEU A 99 -0.82 -5.37 3.62
C LEU A 99 -0.69 -6.41 2.51
N HIS A 100 -0.39 -6.00 1.28
CA HIS A 100 -0.17 -6.92 0.18
C HIS A 100 0.93 -7.94 0.52
N MET A 101 2.11 -7.46 0.91
CA MET A 101 3.23 -8.33 1.29
C MET A 101 2.91 -9.18 2.53
N TYR A 102 2.20 -8.62 3.51
CA TYR A 102 1.88 -9.31 4.76
C TYR A 102 0.83 -10.42 4.58
N ASP A 103 -0.22 -10.13 3.82
CA ASP A 103 -1.29 -11.09 3.51
C ASP A 103 -0.81 -12.21 2.58
N ASP A 104 0.14 -11.92 1.69
CA ASP A 104 0.77 -12.92 0.82
C ASP A 104 1.52 -13.97 1.66
N HIS A 105 2.44 -13.53 2.53
CA HIS A 105 3.16 -14.44 3.43
C HIS A 105 2.27 -15.16 4.45
N LEU A 106 1.20 -14.51 4.94
CA LEU A 106 0.19 -15.20 5.76
C LEU A 106 -0.54 -16.29 4.97
N SER A 107 -0.84 -16.02 3.70
CA SER A 107 -1.54 -16.97 2.83
C SER A 107 -0.65 -18.14 2.45
N ASP A 108 0.62 -17.90 2.18
CA ASP A 108 1.61 -18.93 1.85
C ASP A 108 2.02 -19.79 3.05
N GLY A 109 1.70 -19.34 4.27
CA GLY A 109 2.03 -20.03 5.51
C GLY A 109 3.46 -19.75 5.99
N ASP A 110 4.15 -18.77 5.39
CA ASP A 110 5.47 -18.27 5.82
C ASP A 110 5.38 -17.59 7.20
N ILE A 111 4.18 -17.14 7.56
CA ILE A 111 3.87 -16.46 8.83
C ILE A 111 2.81 -17.26 9.59
N PRO A 112 3.02 -17.56 10.88
CA PRO A 112 2.04 -18.27 11.67
C PRO A 112 0.77 -17.43 11.90
N ILE A 113 -0.38 -18.08 11.82
CA ILE A 113 -1.67 -17.46 12.13
C ILE A 113 -1.91 -17.50 13.64
N ASP A 114 -1.26 -16.60 14.37
CA ASP A 114 -1.47 -16.41 15.81
C ASP A 114 -2.08 -15.02 16.13
N HIS A 115 -2.30 -14.74 17.42
CA HIS A 115 -2.92 -13.49 17.85
C HIS A 115 -2.10 -12.24 17.53
N LEU A 116 -0.76 -12.31 17.49
CA LEU A 116 0.06 -11.17 17.11
C LEU A 116 -0.20 -10.80 15.66
N HIS A 117 -0.15 -11.80 14.77
CA HIS A 117 -0.25 -11.56 13.33
C HIS A 117 -1.66 -11.20 12.90
N LEU A 118 -2.68 -11.85 13.48
CA LEU A 118 -4.07 -11.48 13.27
C LEU A 118 -4.37 -10.05 13.74
N GLN A 119 -3.81 -9.64 14.89
CA GLN A 119 -4.02 -8.29 15.40
C GLN A 119 -3.28 -7.23 14.56
N LEU A 120 -2.03 -7.48 14.17
CA LEU A 120 -1.27 -6.59 13.30
C LEU A 120 -1.96 -6.41 11.96
N ARG A 121 -2.40 -7.51 11.32
CA ARG A 121 -3.20 -7.48 10.10
C ARG A 121 -4.47 -6.65 10.27
N THR A 122 -5.24 -6.92 11.32
CA THR A 122 -6.51 -6.23 11.59
C THR A 122 -6.28 -4.73 11.78
N HIS A 123 -5.27 -4.36 12.55
CA HIS A 123 -4.96 -2.96 12.81
C HIS A 123 -4.45 -2.23 11.55
N ALA A 124 -3.67 -2.91 10.71
CA ALA A 124 -3.23 -2.38 9.42
C ALA A 124 -4.41 -2.13 8.48
N TRP A 125 -5.33 -3.09 8.36
CA TRP A 125 -6.57 -2.94 7.58
C TRP A 125 -7.45 -1.80 8.10
N GLN A 126 -7.67 -1.70 9.40
CA GLN A 126 -8.44 -0.60 9.99
C GLN A 126 -7.81 0.75 9.70
N SER A 127 -6.49 0.86 9.86
CA SER A 127 -5.75 2.10 9.59
C SER A 127 -5.81 2.46 8.11
N PHE A 128 -5.71 1.48 7.22
CA PHE A 128 -5.87 1.64 5.77
C PHE A 128 -7.27 2.17 5.44
N MET A 129 -8.32 1.53 5.94
CA MET A 129 -9.71 1.95 5.71
C MET A 129 -9.99 3.38 6.22
N ASN A 130 -9.44 3.74 7.37
CA ASN A 130 -9.59 5.09 7.92
C ASN A 130 -8.87 6.14 7.07
N LEU A 131 -7.62 5.88 6.68
CA LEU A 131 -6.82 6.83 5.89
C LEU A 131 -7.37 7.01 4.47
N THR A 132 -7.85 5.93 3.85
CA THR A 132 -8.52 6.00 2.55
C THR A 132 -9.82 6.79 2.64
N ALA A 133 -10.63 6.60 3.68
CA ALA A 133 -11.84 7.40 3.91
C ALA A 133 -11.52 8.89 4.14
N LEU A 134 -10.46 9.21 4.87
CA LEU A 134 -9.99 10.59 5.07
C LEU A 134 -9.52 11.23 3.75
N ALA A 135 -8.82 10.48 2.90
CA ALA A 135 -8.36 10.97 1.60
C ALA A 135 -9.53 11.17 0.62
N GLY A 136 -10.53 10.28 0.67
CA GLY A 136 -11.65 10.24 -0.27
C GLY A 136 -12.90 11.00 0.16
N HIS A 137 -12.93 11.61 1.35
CA HIS A 137 -14.12 12.22 1.95
C HIS A 137 -14.88 13.18 1.01
N ASP A 138 -14.15 14.05 0.31
CA ASP A 138 -14.72 15.06 -0.58
C ASP A 138 -14.68 14.66 -2.08
N ILE A 139 -14.30 13.41 -2.37
CA ILE A 139 -14.14 12.92 -3.75
C ILE A 139 -15.42 12.14 -4.15
N PRO A 140 -16.15 12.58 -5.20
CA PRO A 140 -17.32 11.86 -5.69
C PRO A 140 -16.98 10.41 -6.04
N ASP A 141 -17.92 9.48 -5.82
CA ASP A 141 -17.78 8.06 -6.18
C ASP A 141 -16.55 7.32 -5.60
N PHE A 142 -15.85 7.93 -4.64
CA PHE A 142 -14.70 7.33 -3.96
C PHE A 142 -15.06 5.98 -3.35
N GLN A 143 -16.18 5.89 -2.63
CA GLN A 143 -16.59 4.66 -1.94
C GLN A 143 -16.85 3.52 -2.94
N TYR A 144 -17.45 3.83 -4.10
CA TYR A 144 -17.67 2.84 -5.14
C TYR A 144 -16.34 2.30 -5.68
N THR A 145 -15.41 3.19 -6.01
CA THR A 145 -14.07 2.84 -6.51
C THR A 145 -13.28 2.03 -5.47
N GLN A 146 -13.29 2.47 -4.22
CA GLN A 146 -12.63 1.79 -3.12
C GLN A 146 -13.19 0.38 -2.92
N ASN A 147 -14.51 0.23 -2.83
CA ASN A 147 -15.14 -1.05 -2.58
C ASN A 147 -14.88 -2.05 -3.71
N ALA A 148 -14.90 -1.59 -4.97
CA ALA A 148 -14.57 -2.43 -6.12
C ALA A 148 -13.13 -2.97 -6.03
N LEU A 149 -12.15 -2.10 -5.79
CA LEU A 149 -10.74 -2.49 -5.71
C LEU A 149 -10.42 -3.38 -4.49
N ILE A 150 -11.06 -3.13 -3.35
CA ILE A 150 -10.93 -3.99 -2.16
C ILE A 150 -11.54 -5.37 -2.42
N ASN A 151 -12.68 -5.42 -3.11
CA ASN A 151 -13.30 -6.68 -3.50
C ASN A 151 -12.41 -7.46 -4.49
N ASP A 152 -11.84 -6.78 -5.49
CA ASP A 152 -10.88 -7.37 -6.43
C ASP A 152 -9.66 -7.94 -5.68
N TYR A 153 -9.12 -7.20 -4.71
CA TYR A 153 -8.04 -7.69 -3.86
C TYR A 153 -8.41 -8.96 -3.11
N PHE A 154 -9.54 -8.97 -2.41
CA PHE A 154 -9.97 -10.16 -1.66
C PHE A 154 -10.26 -11.35 -2.58
N ALA A 155 -10.79 -11.12 -3.79
CA ALA A 155 -10.89 -12.17 -4.79
C ALA A 155 -9.50 -12.71 -5.16
N GLY A 156 -8.52 -11.83 -5.41
CA GLY A 156 -7.15 -12.22 -5.73
C GLY A 156 -6.45 -13.06 -4.66
N VAL A 157 -6.57 -12.67 -3.38
CA VAL A 157 -5.92 -13.40 -2.28
C VAL A 157 -6.71 -14.63 -1.81
N HIS A 158 -8.02 -14.66 -2.02
CA HIS A 158 -8.86 -15.80 -1.64
C HIS A 158 -8.76 -16.96 -2.63
N TYR A 159 -8.73 -16.68 -3.94
CA TYR A 159 -8.76 -17.72 -4.97
C TYR A 159 -7.38 -18.35 -5.19
N ARG A 160 -7.23 -19.62 -4.77
CA ARG A 160 -6.02 -20.44 -4.93
C ARG A 160 -6.09 -21.45 -6.07
N SER A 161 -6.73 -21.11 -7.19
CA SER A 161 -6.65 -21.99 -8.36
C SER A 161 -5.17 -22.19 -8.77
N PRO A 162 -4.78 -23.32 -9.36
CA PRO A 162 -3.47 -23.44 -9.97
C PRO A 162 -3.27 -22.31 -11.00
N VAL A 163 -2.06 -21.75 -11.08
CA VAL A 163 -1.69 -20.85 -12.19
C VAL A 163 -1.25 -21.73 -13.34
N GLU A 164 -2.12 -21.91 -14.33
CA GLU A 164 -1.88 -22.84 -15.45
C GLU A 164 -1.17 -22.17 -16.62
N ASP A 165 -1.33 -20.86 -16.77
CA ASP A 165 -0.74 -20.06 -17.84
C ASP A 165 -0.42 -18.62 -17.40
N LEU A 166 0.25 -17.88 -18.28
CA LEU A 166 0.65 -16.49 -18.05
C LEU A 166 -0.56 -15.56 -17.88
N ALA A 167 -1.65 -15.78 -18.63
CA ALA A 167 -2.83 -14.94 -18.54
C ALA A 167 -3.49 -15.05 -17.15
N THR A 168 -3.58 -16.26 -16.61
CA THR A 168 -4.09 -16.54 -15.27
C THR A 168 -3.17 -15.94 -14.20
N TYR A 169 -1.85 -16.00 -14.41
CA TYR A 169 -0.87 -15.35 -13.53
C TYR A 169 -1.08 -13.82 -13.49
N GLU A 170 -1.10 -13.18 -14.66
CA GLU A 170 -1.28 -11.73 -14.78
C GLU A 170 -2.61 -11.27 -14.18
N GLN A 171 -3.71 -11.99 -14.46
CA GLN A 171 -5.00 -11.69 -13.87
C GLN A 171 -4.95 -11.74 -12.34
N ARG A 172 -4.32 -12.79 -11.77
CA ARG A 172 -4.14 -12.88 -10.32
C ARG A 172 -3.30 -11.75 -9.76
N PHE A 173 -2.19 -11.43 -10.42
CA PHE A 173 -1.32 -10.34 -10.00
C PHE A 173 -2.06 -8.99 -9.97
N ARG A 174 -2.88 -8.69 -11.00
CA ARG A 174 -3.75 -7.49 -11.02
C ARG A 174 -4.71 -7.45 -9.83
N LEU A 175 -5.37 -8.57 -9.53
CA LEU A 175 -6.27 -8.65 -8.39
C LEU A 175 -5.51 -8.45 -7.06
N GLN A 176 -4.40 -9.18 -6.85
CA GLN A 176 -3.60 -9.09 -5.63
C GLN A 176 -2.97 -7.71 -5.39
N THR A 177 -2.77 -6.92 -6.45
CA THR A 177 -2.24 -5.55 -6.37
C THR A 177 -3.32 -4.47 -6.35
N ALA A 178 -4.61 -4.83 -6.41
CA ALA A 178 -5.70 -3.86 -6.47
C ALA A 178 -5.73 -2.87 -5.28
N THR A 179 -5.25 -3.26 -4.10
CA THR A 179 -5.09 -2.37 -2.94
C THR A 179 -4.10 -1.22 -3.20
N TRP A 180 -3.08 -1.43 -4.03
CA TRP A 180 -2.09 -0.39 -4.39
C TRP A 180 -2.67 0.66 -5.33
N ILE A 181 -3.79 0.34 -6.00
CA ILE A 181 -4.45 1.21 -6.96
C ILE A 181 -5.49 2.10 -6.27
N VAL A 182 -5.92 1.78 -5.05
CA VAL A 182 -7.00 2.51 -4.35
C VAL A 182 -6.71 4.00 -4.26
N MET A 183 -5.52 4.39 -3.78
CA MET A 183 -5.18 5.82 -3.67
C MET A 183 -4.88 6.48 -5.01
N PRO A 184 -4.09 5.89 -5.92
CA PRO A 184 -3.93 6.44 -7.27
C PRO A 184 -5.27 6.68 -7.98
N ALA A 185 -6.17 5.69 -7.99
CA ALA A 185 -7.49 5.82 -8.61
C ALA A 185 -8.34 6.89 -7.92
N THR A 186 -8.34 6.93 -6.58
CA THR A 186 -9.08 7.94 -5.80
C THR A 186 -8.62 9.36 -6.15
N LEU A 187 -7.31 9.61 -6.21
CA LEU A 187 -6.79 10.94 -6.53
C LEU A 187 -6.96 11.31 -8.01
N ALA A 188 -7.18 10.33 -8.88
CA ALA A 188 -7.44 10.54 -10.30
C ALA A 188 -8.89 10.96 -10.59
N ILE A 189 -9.87 10.58 -9.77
CA ILE A 189 -11.29 10.89 -9.99
C ILE A 189 -11.54 12.39 -10.26
N PRO A 190 -11.04 13.34 -9.44
CA PRO A 190 -11.34 14.76 -9.66
C PRO A 190 -10.66 15.35 -10.91
N LEU A 191 -9.70 14.65 -11.52
CA LEU A 191 -9.07 15.07 -12.77
C LEU A 191 -9.99 14.82 -13.98
N GLY A 192 -11.03 13.99 -13.82
CA GLY A 192 -12.02 13.67 -14.85
C GLY A 192 -11.45 12.82 -15.99
N GLY A 193 -12.24 12.63 -17.05
CA GLY A 193 -11.85 11.85 -18.23
C GLY A 193 -11.57 10.37 -17.91
N ASP A 194 -10.67 9.77 -18.69
CA ASP A 194 -10.27 8.36 -18.56
C ASP A 194 -9.13 8.14 -17.55
N PHE A 195 -8.76 9.15 -16.74
CA PHE A 195 -7.59 9.07 -15.85
C PHE A 195 -7.62 7.91 -14.87
N VAL A 196 -8.80 7.53 -14.36
CA VAL A 196 -8.93 6.34 -13.49
C VAL A 196 -8.61 5.07 -14.27
N ALA A 197 -9.09 4.96 -15.51
CA ALA A 197 -8.81 3.84 -16.40
C ALA A 197 -7.32 3.82 -16.80
N ASP A 198 -6.73 4.98 -17.10
CA ASP A 198 -5.31 5.11 -17.45
C ASP A 198 -4.39 4.72 -16.28
N VAL A 199 -4.72 5.16 -15.06
CA VAL A 199 -3.98 4.78 -13.85
C VAL A 199 -4.08 3.29 -13.61
N ARG A 200 -5.27 2.69 -13.76
CA ARG A 200 -5.44 1.24 -13.67
C ARG A 200 -4.61 0.53 -14.73
N HIS A 201 -4.70 0.97 -15.98
CA HIS A 201 -3.94 0.40 -17.08
C HIS A 201 -2.44 0.42 -16.80
N ALA A 202 -1.89 1.54 -16.30
CA ALA A 202 -0.47 1.67 -15.98
C ALA A 202 0.03 0.78 -14.83
N TYR A 203 -0.86 0.39 -13.91
CA TYR A 203 -0.53 -0.54 -12.81
C TYR A 203 -0.74 -2.01 -13.20
N GLU A 204 -1.64 -2.25 -14.15
CA GLU A 204 -2.08 -3.58 -14.56
C GLU A 204 -1.37 -4.07 -15.85
N SER A 205 -0.61 -3.22 -16.56
CA SER A 205 0.18 -3.54 -17.77
C SER A 205 1.61 -3.95 -17.46
#